data_AF-A0A8T3SM72-F1
#
_entry.id   AF-A0A8T3SM72-F1
#
_cell.length_a   1.000
_cell.length_b   1.000
_cell.length_c   1.000
_cell.angle_alpha   90.00
_cell.angle_beta   90.00
_cell.angle_gamma   90.00
#
_symmetry.space_group_name_H-M   'P 1'
#
loop_
_entity.id
_entity.type
_entity.pdbx_description
1 polymer ?
#
loop_
_entity_poly.entity_id
_entity_poly.type
_entity_poly.pdbx_seq_one_letter_code
_entity_poly.pdbx_strand_id
1 'polypeptide(L)'
;MPERPRWEELREAFARYSAGRAELLEALGIKGSNRDPLAEFSERIVAALLDGELATNRVQRGWDVMAAGRRVQVKYLANASDEVWVN
;
A
#
# COMPACT_ATOMS: atom_id res chain seq x y z
N MET A 1 13.72 -5.33 -28.57
CA MET A 1 12.49 -5.05 -27.80
C MET A 1 12.02 -6.37 -27.22
N PRO A 2 11.63 -6.43 -25.93
CA PRO A 2 11.08 -7.66 -25.37
C PRO A 2 9.82 -8.05 -26.13
N GLU A 3 9.60 -9.35 -26.27
CA GLU A 3 8.37 -9.90 -26.84
C GLU A 3 7.17 -9.43 -26.02
N ARG A 4 6.07 -9.06 -26.70
CA ARG A 4 4.87 -8.59 -26.01
C ARG A 4 4.14 -9.79 -25.39
N PRO A 5 3.72 -9.73 -24.12
CA PRO A 5 2.98 -10.81 -23.50
C PRO A 5 1.64 -11.03 -24.21
N ARG A 6 1.19 -12.28 -24.25
CA ARG A 6 -0.12 -12.63 -24.79
C ARG A 6 -1.23 -12.24 -23.80
N TRP A 7 -2.45 -12.08 -24.31
CA TRP A 7 -3.59 -11.70 -23.47
C TRP A 7 -3.86 -12.71 -22.35
N GLU A 8 -3.73 -14.00 -22.66
CA GLU A 8 -3.96 -15.09 -21.70
C GLU A 8 -2.99 -15.00 -20.52
N GLU A 9 -1.72 -14.69 -20.79
CA GLU A 9 -0.66 -14.52 -19.79
C GLU A 9 -0.94 -13.33 -18.87
N LEU A 10 -1.38 -12.20 -19.44
CA LEU A 10 -1.76 -11.01 -18.67
C LEU A 10 -2.97 -11.27 -17.79
N ARG A 11 -4.00 -11.95 -18.33
CA ARG A 11 -5.22 -12.29 -17.58
C ARG A 11 -4.91 -13.21 -16.41
N GLU A 12 -4.06 -14.22 -16.61
CA GLU A 12 -3.64 -15.13 -15.54
C GLU A 12 -2.78 -14.43 -14.48
N ALA A 13 -1.85 -13.56 -14.90
CA ALA A 13 -1.07 -12.74 -13.96
C ALA A 13 -1.98 -11.83 -13.13
N PHE A 14 -2.95 -11.17 -13.75
CA PHE A 14 -3.91 -10.32 -13.06
C PHE A 14 -4.81 -11.10 -12.10
N ALA A 15 -5.23 -12.32 -12.46
CA ALA A 15 -6.02 -13.18 -11.59
C ALA A 15 -5.23 -13.56 -10.32
N ARG A 16 -3.95 -13.96 -10.47
CA ARG A 16 -3.07 -14.26 -9.33
C ARG A 16 -2.84 -13.04 -8.44
N TYR A 17 -2.56 -11.88 -9.06
CA TYR A 17 -2.43 -10.62 -8.34
C TYR A 17 -3.71 -10.28 -7.55
N SER A 18 -4.87 -10.42 -8.17
CA SER A 18 -6.17 -10.10 -7.56
C SER A 18 -6.47 -11.00 -6.36
N ALA A 19 -6.16 -12.29 -6.46
CA ALA A 19 -6.29 -13.24 -5.34
C ALA A 19 -5.36 -12.87 -4.19
N GLY A 20 -4.05 -12.69 -4.44
CA GLY A 20 -3.10 -12.31 -3.39
C GLY A 20 -3.41 -10.95 -2.76
N ARG A 21 -3.94 -10.01 -3.55
CA ARG A 21 -4.46 -8.73 -3.05
C ARG A 21 -5.61 -8.94 -2.07
N ALA A 22 -6.57 -9.81 -2.39
CA ALA A 22 -7.70 -10.10 -1.52
C ALA A 22 -7.23 -10.74 -0.20
N GLU A 23 -6.34 -11.72 -0.29
CA GLU A 23 -5.73 -12.39 0.88
C GLU A 23 -5.02 -11.40 1.80
N LEU A 24 -4.21 -10.48 1.24
CA LEU A 24 -3.54 -9.45 2.03
C LEU A 24 -4.55 -8.52 2.72
N LEU A 25 -5.57 -8.04 2.01
CA LEU A 25 -6.59 -7.18 2.61
C LEU A 25 -7.36 -7.89 3.71
N GLU A 26 -7.63 -9.19 3.56
CA GLU A 26 -8.26 -10.02 4.59
C GLU A 26 -7.36 -10.21 5.81
N ALA A 27 -6.05 -10.46 5.63
CA ALA A 27 -5.09 -10.55 6.74
C ALA A 27 -4.96 -9.22 7.50
N LEU A 28 -5.15 -8.11 6.80
CA LEU A 28 -5.28 -6.79 7.41
C LEU A 28 -6.70 -6.63 8.05
N GLY A 29 -7.71 -7.41 7.71
CA GLY A 29 -9.07 -7.20 8.21
C GLY A 29 -9.71 -5.96 7.57
N ILE A 30 -9.30 -5.63 6.35
CA ILE A 30 -9.89 -4.59 5.51
C ILE A 30 -10.93 -5.27 4.61
N LYS A 31 -12.22 -5.04 4.88
CA LYS A 31 -13.34 -5.63 4.11
C LYS A 31 -13.44 -5.12 2.66
N GLY A 32 -12.65 -4.11 2.31
CA GLY A 32 -12.60 -3.52 0.98
C GLY A 32 -11.72 -2.26 0.94
N SER A 33 -10.83 -2.22 -0.03
CA SER A 33 -10.08 -1.02 -0.38
C SER A 33 -9.86 -0.99 -1.89
N ASN A 34 -9.84 0.21 -2.45
CA ASN A 34 -9.37 0.47 -3.82
C ASN A 34 -7.96 1.10 -3.81
N ARG A 35 -7.37 1.30 -2.62
CA ARG A 35 -5.99 1.77 -2.49
C ARG A 35 -5.03 0.65 -2.88
N ASP A 36 -3.79 1.05 -3.15
CA ASP A 36 -2.68 0.11 -3.26
C ASP A 36 -2.58 -0.71 -1.95
N PRO A 37 -2.60 -2.06 -2.02
CA PRO A 37 -2.46 -2.91 -0.84
C PRO A 37 -1.18 -2.67 -0.05
N LEU A 38 -0.09 -2.25 -0.71
CA LEU A 38 1.17 -1.94 -0.05
C LEU A 38 1.09 -0.66 0.80
N ALA A 39 0.28 0.32 0.39
CA ALA A 39 0.00 1.50 1.21
C ALA A 39 -0.73 1.10 2.50
N GLU A 40 -1.80 0.31 2.37
CA GLU A 40 -2.58 -0.18 3.51
C GLU A 40 -1.71 -1.01 4.47
N PHE A 41 -0.87 -1.90 3.93
CA PHE A 41 0.08 -2.70 4.69
C PHE A 41 1.11 -1.82 5.43
N SER A 42 1.72 -0.86 4.74
CA SER A 42 2.75 0.02 5.30
C SER A 42 2.21 0.85 6.46
N GLU A 43 1.02 1.45 6.31
CA GLU A 43 0.37 2.23 7.35
C GLU A 43 0.14 1.41 8.62
N ARG A 44 -0.28 0.16 8.47
CA ARG A 44 -0.54 -0.75 9.59
C ARG A 44 0.71 -1.18 10.32
N ILE A 45 1.79 -1.47 9.58
CA ILE A 45 3.09 -1.76 10.20
C ILE A 45 3.57 -0.54 10.98
N VAL A 46 3.51 0.65 10.39
CA VAL A 46 3.96 1.88 11.07
C VAL A 46 3.12 2.15 12.32
N ALA A 47 1.80 1.99 12.25
CA ALA A 47 0.93 2.11 13.41
C ALA A 47 1.33 1.12 14.53
N ALA A 48 1.56 -0.15 14.19
CA ALA A 48 1.98 -1.16 15.17
C ALA A 48 3.37 -0.86 15.77
N LEU A 49 4.33 -0.41 14.97
CA LEU A 49 5.68 -0.09 15.43
C LEU A 49 5.74 1.14 16.33
N LEU A 50 4.83 2.10 16.12
CA LEU A 50 4.79 3.36 16.86
C LEU A 50 3.80 3.34 18.04
N ASP A 51 3.14 2.20 18.30
CA ASP A 51 2.01 2.09 19.22
C ASP A 51 0.97 3.21 18.95
N GLY A 52 0.67 3.38 17.66
CA GLY A 52 -0.14 4.47 17.13
C GLY A 52 -1.48 4.01 16.58
N GLU A 53 -2.37 4.98 16.39
CA GLU A 53 -3.71 4.79 15.84
C GLU A 53 -3.76 5.26 14.38
N LEU A 54 -4.39 4.46 13.51
CA LEU A 54 -4.65 4.85 12.14
C LEU A 54 -5.63 6.03 12.06
N ALA A 55 -5.45 6.85 11.05
CA ALA A 55 -6.41 7.83 10.60
C ALA A 55 -7.82 7.23 10.41
N THR A 56 -8.85 7.90 10.93
CA THR A 56 -10.24 7.50 10.68
C THR A 56 -10.57 7.54 9.19
N ASN A 57 -10.09 8.57 8.48
CA ASN A 57 -10.18 8.66 7.03
C ASN A 57 -8.87 8.21 6.38
N ARG A 58 -8.90 7.03 5.75
CA ARG A 58 -7.76 6.38 5.08
C ARG A 58 -7.13 7.19 3.94
N VAL A 59 -7.82 8.19 3.41
CA VAL A 59 -7.34 9.02 2.29
C VAL A 59 -7.23 10.50 2.68
N GLN A 60 -7.21 10.81 3.97
CA GLN A 60 -7.04 12.19 4.42
C GLN A 60 -5.65 12.73 4.06
N ARG A 61 -5.56 14.06 3.94
CA ARG A 61 -4.31 14.71 3.59
C ARG A 61 -3.43 14.89 4.82
N GLY A 62 -2.15 14.56 4.66
CA GLY A 62 -1.04 15.04 5.49
C GLY A 62 -0.70 14.17 6.70
N TRP A 63 -1.46 13.13 7.02
CA TRP A 63 -1.09 12.13 8.02
C TRP A 63 -1.95 10.87 7.93
N ASP A 64 -1.37 9.74 8.33
CA ASP A 64 -1.98 8.41 8.28
C ASP A 64 -2.00 7.74 9.66
N VAL A 65 -1.08 8.10 10.55
CA VAL A 65 -0.95 7.54 11.91
C VAL A 65 -0.83 8.68 12.94
N MET A 66 -1.53 8.54 14.06
CA MET A 66 -1.35 9.34 15.27
C MET A 66 -0.57 8.51 16.29
N ALA A 67 0.62 8.95 16.70
CA ALA A 67 1.44 8.25 17.68
C ALA A 67 2.12 9.24 18.62
N ALA A 68 2.01 9.03 19.93
CA ALA A 68 2.59 9.90 20.97
C ALA A 68 2.30 11.40 20.75
N GLY A 69 1.07 11.74 20.36
CA GLY A 69 0.64 13.12 20.08
C GLY A 69 1.19 13.74 18.79
N ARG A 70 1.84 12.94 17.93
CA ARG A 70 2.41 13.37 16.66
C ARG A 70 1.67 12.73 15.49
N ARG A 71 1.56 13.50 14.41
CA ARG A 71 1.05 13.05 13.12
C ARG A 71 2.21 12.48 12.30
N VAL A 72 2.05 11.25 11.83
CA VAL A 72 3.01 10.56 10.98
C VAL A 72 2.35 10.31 9.63
N GLN A 73 3.05 10.68 8.56
CA GLN A 73 2.66 10.36 7.19
C GLN A 73 3.51 9.20 6.68
N VAL A 74 2.86 8.15 6.19
CA VAL A 74 3.52 6.95 5.69
C VAL A 74 3.64 7.03 4.18
N LYS A 75 4.88 6.96 3.69
CA LYS A 75 5.19 6.92 2.26
C LYS A 75 5.82 5.58 1.93
N TYR A 76 5.07 4.70 1.26
CA TYR A 76 5.59 3.39 0.84
C TYR A 76 6.46 3.50 -0.43
N LEU A 77 6.24 4.53 -1.24
CA LEU A 77 7.16 4.97 -2.29
C LEU A 77 7.86 6.23 -1.80
N ALA A 78 9.11 6.06 -1.38
CA ALA A 78 10.00 7.17 -1.06
C ALA A 78 11.27 7.01 -1.88
N ASN A 79 11.59 8.03 -2.67
CA ASN A 79 12.94 8.16 -3.21
C ASN A 79 13.79 8.84 -2.13
N ALA A 80 14.76 8.11 -1.57
CA ALA A 80 15.73 8.64 -0.62
C ALA A 80 16.96 9.24 -1.33
N SER A 81 17.03 9.13 -2.66
CA SER A 81 18.12 9.65 -3.47
C SER A 81 17.69 10.89 -4.27
N ASP A 82 18.67 11.73 -4.58
CA ASP A 82 18.51 12.86 -5.49
C ASP A 82 18.57 12.44 -6.97
N GLU A 83 18.68 11.14 -7.26
CA GLU A 83 18.69 10.63 -8.63
C GLU A 83 17.32 10.78 -9.29
N VAL A 84 17.34 10.84 -10.63
CA VAL A 84 16.13 11.00 -11.45
C VAL A 84 15.15 9.87 -11.15
N TRP A 85 14.02 10.24 -10.59
CA TRP A 85 12.96 9.32 -10.22
C TRP A 85 12.19 8.86 -11.46
N VAL A 86 12.04 7.55 -11.64
CA VAL A 86 11.41 6.95 -12.83
C VAL A 86 9.96 6.45 -12.55
N ASN A 87 9.47 6.60 -11.32
CA ASN A 87 8.08 6.20 -10.98
C ASN A 87 7.05 7.23 -11.44
#